data_AF-A0A936M373-F1
#
_entry.id   AF-A0A936M373-F1
#
_cell.length_a   1.000
_cell.length_b   1.000
_cell.length_c   1.000
_cell.angle_alpha   90.00
_cell.angle_beta   90.00
_cell.angle_gamma   90.00
#
_symmetry.space_group_name_H-M   'P 1'
#
loop_
_entity.id
_entity.type
_entity.pdbx_description
1 polymer ?
#
loop_
_entity_poly.entity_id
_entity_poly.type
_entity_poly.pdbx_seq_one_letter_code
_entity_poly.pdbx_strand_id
1 'polypeptide(L)'
;MVSASGDVFLAHESGEIFRLDTGFGNLTRIAGTIAEFETLLENTEQAEDLLLTPVIEELLNSGRSLAPGQCFGFTILPVFREGSYAAANRFPLSALEHVRVTGEIHAQIQGIEDGQQIRLSVVE
;
A
#
# COMPACT_ATOMS: atom_id res chain seq x y z
N MET A 1 -6.48 -7.79 -5.65
CA MET A 1 -5.84 -6.92 -6.65
C MET A 1 -4.80 -6.04 -5.95
N VAL A 2 -3.69 -5.71 -6.59
CA VAL A 2 -2.70 -4.74 -6.04
C VAL A 2 -2.81 -3.43 -6.82
N SER A 3 -2.88 -2.29 -6.14
CA SER A 3 -2.93 -0.97 -6.76
C SER A 3 -1.55 -0.50 -7.23
N ALA A 4 -1.53 0.59 -8.01
CA ALA A 4 -0.28 1.28 -8.35
C ALA A 4 0.46 1.80 -7.09
N SER A 5 -0.27 2.09 -6.01
CA SER A 5 0.32 2.50 -4.73
C SER A 5 0.91 1.35 -3.91
N GLY A 6 0.68 0.11 -4.32
CA GLY A 6 1.18 -1.10 -3.65
C GLY A 6 0.20 -1.72 -2.65
N ASP A 7 -0.96 -1.10 -2.42
CA ASP A 7 -1.99 -1.61 -1.50
C ASP A 7 -2.81 -2.74 -2.12
N VAL A 8 -3.29 -3.65 -1.27
CA VAL A 8 -4.03 -4.83 -1.71
C VAL A 8 -5.51 -4.67 -1.42
N PHE A 9 -6.32 -4.81 -2.46
CA PHE A 9 -7.77 -4.87 -2.37
C PHE A 9 -8.22 -6.34 -2.41
N LEU A 10 -8.94 -6.75 -1.37
CA LEU A 10 -9.43 -8.10 -1.14
C LEU A 10 -10.96 -8.09 -1.17
N ALA A 11 -11.55 -8.93 -2.03
CA ALA A 11 -12.99 -9.19 -2.00
C ALA A 11 -13.24 -10.44 -1.18
N HIS A 12 -14.11 -10.33 -0.18
CA HIS A 12 -14.59 -11.47 0.59
C HIS A 12 -15.77 -12.13 -0.13
N GLU A 13 -16.01 -13.41 0.14
CA GLU A 13 -17.11 -14.17 -0.48
C GLU A 13 -18.50 -13.59 -0.16
N SER A 14 -18.63 -12.85 0.95
CA SER A 14 -19.85 -12.09 1.31
C SER A 14 -20.09 -10.86 0.44
N GLY A 15 -19.12 -10.45 -0.38
CA GLY A 15 -19.15 -9.21 -1.18
C GLY A 15 -18.46 -8.01 -0.51
N GLU A 16 -18.05 -8.13 0.75
CA GLU A 16 -17.30 -7.08 1.45
C GLU A 16 -15.91 -6.86 0.83
N ILE A 17 -15.47 -5.60 0.75
CA ILE A 17 -14.17 -5.23 0.20
C ILE A 17 -13.28 -4.67 1.31
N PHE A 18 -12.06 -5.17 1.37
CA PHE A 18 -11.03 -4.77 2.32
C PHE A 18 -9.83 -4.18 1.58
N ARG A 19 -9.22 -3.15 2.16
CA ARG A 19 -7.89 -2.65 1.79
C ARG A 19 -6.88 -3.09 2.84
N LEU A 20 -5.82 -3.76 2.40
CA LEU A 20 -4.59 -3.89 3.15
C LEU A 20 -3.66 -2.74 2.75
N ASP A 21 -3.47 -1.81 3.69
CA ASP A 21 -2.39 -0.82 3.61
C ASP A 21 -1.07 -1.54 3.85
N THR A 22 -0.26 -1.65 2.80
CA THR A 22 1.03 -2.36 2.88
C THR A 22 2.12 -1.53 3.55
N GLY A 23 1.95 -0.21 3.62
CA GLY A 23 2.87 0.71 4.29
C GLY A 23 2.81 0.62 5.81
N PHE A 24 1.59 0.49 6.36
CA PHE A 24 1.35 0.41 7.80
C PHE A 24 0.92 -0.98 8.30
N GLY A 25 0.51 -1.89 7.42
CA GLY A 25 0.12 -3.26 7.78
C GLY A 25 -1.32 -3.39 8.27
N ASN A 26 -2.17 -2.39 7.99
CA ASN A 26 -3.55 -2.35 8.47
C ASN A 26 -4.53 -2.91 7.44
N LEU A 27 -5.40 -3.82 7.88
CA LEU A 27 -6.52 -4.32 7.10
C LEU A 27 -7.81 -3.58 7.50
N THR A 28 -8.38 -2.83 6.57
CA THR A 28 -9.60 -2.04 6.81
C THR A 28 -10.69 -2.46 5.85
N ARG A 29 -11.91 -2.70 6.36
CA ARG A 29 -13.09 -2.85 5.50
C ARG A 29 -13.45 -1.48 4.92
N ILE A 30 -13.46 -1.38 3.59
CA ILE A 30 -13.74 -0.13 2.88
C ILE A 30 -15.14 -0.11 2.25
N ALA A 31 -15.73 -1.27 1.96
CA ALA A 31 -17.10 -1.36 1.43
C ALA A 31 -17.79 -2.64 1.90
N GLY A 32 -19.13 -2.63 1.97
CA GLY A 32 -19.96 -3.80 2.24
C GLY A 32 -20.30 -4.61 0.99
N THR A 33 -20.24 -3.99 -0.19
CA THR A 33 -20.51 -4.64 -1.48
C THR A 33 -19.58 -4.10 -2.56
N ILE A 34 -19.49 -4.80 -3.70
CA ILE A 34 -18.79 -4.30 -4.90
C ILE A 34 -19.42 -2.99 -5.40
N ALA A 35 -20.76 -2.86 -5.39
CA ALA A 35 -21.44 -1.65 -5.85
C ALA A 35 -21.13 -0.42 -4.96
N GLU A 36 -21.03 -0.62 -3.65
CA GLU A 36 -20.57 0.42 -2.73
C GLU A 36 -19.11 0.82 -3.03
N PHE A 37 -18.25 -0.16 -3.30
CA PHE A 37 -16.86 0.09 -3.67
C PHE A 37 -16.74 0.88 -4.98
N GLU A 38 -17.53 0.54 -6.01
CA GLU A 38 -17.59 1.30 -7.26
C GLU A 38 -18.03 2.75 -7.02
N THR A 39 -19.04 2.96 -6.18
CA THR A 39 -19.51 4.31 -5.79
C THR A 39 -18.42 5.11 -5.08
N LEU A 40 -17.61 4.47 -4.23
CA LEU A 40 -16.46 5.12 -3.57
C LEU A 40 -15.40 5.56 -4.59
N LEU A 41 -15.19 4.79 -5.66
CA LEU A 41 -14.25 5.14 -6.72
C LEU A 41 -14.74 6.29 -7.61
N GLU A 42 -16.04 6.52 -7.69
CA GLU A 42 -16.63 7.65 -8.42
C GLU A 42 -16.50 8.97 -7.64
N ASN A 43 -16.34 8.91 -6.32
CA ASN A 43 -16.12 10.08 -5.48
C ASN A 43 -14.63 10.47 -5.49
N THR A 44 -14.30 11.56 -6.17
CA THR A 44 -12.92 12.02 -6.39
C THR A 44 -12.09 12.09 -5.11
N GLU A 45 -12.60 12.70 -4.04
CA GLU A 45 -11.84 12.85 -2.79
C GLU A 45 -11.55 11.50 -2.12
N GLN A 46 -12.54 10.60 -2.10
CA GLN A 46 -12.39 9.28 -1.49
C GLN A 46 -11.49 8.38 -2.34
N ALA A 47 -11.62 8.44 -3.67
CA ALA A 47 -10.76 7.71 -4.59
C ALA A 47 -9.30 8.17 -4.50
N GLU A 48 -9.07 9.49 -4.36
CA GLU A 48 -7.73 10.07 -4.20
C GLU A 48 -7.04 9.55 -2.94
N ASP A 49 -7.71 9.52 -1.79
CA ASP A 49 -7.16 8.94 -0.56
C ASP A 49 -6.94 7.43 -0.70
N LEU A 50 -7.94 6.72 -1.25
CA LEU A 50 -7.94 5.27 -1.33
C LEU A 50 -6.83 4.72 -2.24
N LEU A 51 -6.55 5.41 -3.35
CA LEU A 51 -5.58 5.01 -4.37
C LEU A 51 -4.28 5.81 -4.30
N LEU A 52 -4.18 6.79 -3.40
CA LEU A 52 -3.09 7.76 -3.32
C LEU A 52 -2.84 8.46 -4.67
N THR A 53 -3.91 8.78 -5.41
CA THR A 53 -3.84 9.30 -6.78
C THR A 53 -2.89 10.50 -6.92
N PRO A 54 -2.91 11.53 -6.04
CA PRO A 54 -1.99 12.67 -6.17
C PRO A 54 -0.51 12.26 -6.12
N VAL A 55 -0.16 11.27 -5.30
CA VAL A 55 1.21 10.74 -5.20
C VAL A 55 1.59 9.96 -6.45
N ILE A 56 0.66 9.15 -6.97
CA ILE A 56 0.89 8.39 -8.21
C ILE A 56 1.08 9.33 -9.39
N GLU A 57 0.27 10.38 -9.49
CA GLU A 57 0.40 11.42 -10.52
C GLU A 57 1.74 12.15 -10.41
N GLU A 58 2.18 12.52 -9.21
CA GLU A 58 3.50 13.13 -8.99
C GLU A 58 4.63 12.22 -9.49
N LEU A 59 4.57 10.93 -9.18
CA LEU A 59 5.56 9.94 -9.63
C LEU A 59 5.59 9.83 -11.16
N LEU A 60 4.43 9.71 -11.79
CA LEU A 60 4.32 9.63 -13.25
C LEU A 60 4.83 10.91 -13.93
N ASN A 61 4.44 12.09 -13.40
CA ASN A 61 4.88 13.39 -13.91
C ASN A 61 6.39 13.64 -13.71
N SER A 62 7.01 12.98 -12.73
CA SER A 62 8.47 12.99 -12.54
C SER A 62 9.25 12.12 -13.55
N GLY A 63 8.55 11.45 -14.47
CA GLY A 63 9.15 10.58 -15.49
C GLY A 63 9.30 9.12 -15.07
N ARG A 64 8.76 8.73 -13.91
CA ARG A 64 8.73 7.31 -13.50
C ARG A 64 7.57 6.59 -14.19
N SER A 65 7.68 5.29 -14.35
CA SER A 65 6.65 4.45 -14.95
C SER A 65 6.59 3.08 -14.29
N LEU A 66 5.47 2.38 -14.48
CA LEU A 66 5.26 1.00 -14.04
C LEU A 66 5.16 0.09 -15.26
N ALA A 67 5.93 -0.99 -15.27
CA ALA A 67 5.69 -2.11 -16.17
C ALA A 67 4.49 -2.96 -15.67
N PRO A 68 3.90 -3.81 -16.52
CA PRO A 68 2.88 -4.76 -16.07
C PRO A 68 3.36 -5.60 -14.88
N GLY A 69 2.52 -5.69 -13.85
CA GLY A 69 2.85 -6.40 -12.61
C GLY A 69 3.72 -5.62 -11.61
N GLN A 70 4.03 -4.35 -11.88
CA GLN A 70 4.73 -3.48 -10.93
C GLN A 70 3.78 -2.56 -10.16
N CYS A 71 4.24 -2.09 -9.00
CA CYS A 71 3.67 -0.98 -8.25
C CYS A 71 4.78 -0.02 -7.80
N PHE A 72 4.40 1.13 -7.26
CA PHE A 72 5.32 2.01 -6.53
C PHE A 72 5.37 1.58 -5.07
N GLY A 73 6.40 0.83 -4.69
CA GLY A 73 6.69 0.47 -3.30
C GLY A 73 7.46 1.55 -2.57
N PHE A 74 7.89 1.26 -1.35
CA PHE A 74 8.55 2.22 -0.46
C PHE A 74 10.05 2.00 -0.33
N THR A 75 10.82 3.08 -0.28
CA THR A 75 12.22 3.04 0.16
C THR A 75 12.31 2.77 1.66
N ILE A 76 11.44 3.41 2.46
CA ILE A 76 11.27 3.17 3.90
C ILE A 76 9.77 3.04 4.20
N LEU A 77 9.33 1.96 4.85
CA LEU A 77 7.90 1.75 5.13
C LEU A 77 7.32 2.85 6.06
N PRO A 78 6.12 3.37 5.79
CA PRO A 78 5.42 4.34 6.64
C PRO A 78 5.22 3.95 8.10
N VAL A 79 5.27 2.66 8.44
CA VAL A 79 5.26 2.19 9.84
C VAL A 79 6.49 2.65 10.62
N PHE A 80 7.59 2.96 9.94
CA PHE A 80 8.79 3.54 10.55
C PHE A 80 8.72 5.07 10.55
N ARG A 81 9.29 5.69 11.59
CA ARG A 81 9.30 7.14 11.78
C ARG A 81 9.89 7.90 10.58
N GLU A 82 10.89 7.33 9.93
CA GLU A 82 11.56 7.89 8.75
C GLU A 82 10.81 7.63 7.44
N GLY A 83 9.79 6.78 7.47
CA GLY A 83 8.95 6.45 6.32
C GLY A 83 7.86 7.49 6.06
N SER A 84 7.36 7.53 4.83
CA SER A 84 6.25 8.40 4.43
C SER A 84 5.54 7.88 3.18
N TYR A 85 4.32 8.35 2.93
CA TYR A 85 3.59 8.08 1.68
C TYR A 85 3.99 9.00 0.52
N ALA A 86 4.95 9.92 0.72
CA ALA A 86 5.38 10.88 -0.29
C ALA A 86 6.04 10.20 -1.51
N ALA A 87 5.91 10.81 -2.69
CA ALA A 87 6.52 10.32 -3.93
C ALA A 87 8.04 10.13 -3.82
N ALA A 88 8.74 11.01 -3.10
CA ALA A 88 10.19 10.91 -2.88
C ALA A 88 10.63 9.62 -2.17
N ASN A 89 9.74 8.99 -1.39
CA ASN A 89 10.00 7.75 -0.66
C ASN A 89 9.48 6.51 -1.41
N ARG A 90 9.21 6.61 -2.71
CA ARG A 90 8.64 5.53 -3.50
C ARG A 90 9.46 5.21 -4.74
N PHE A 91 9.39 3.96 -5.22
CA PHE A 91 10.07 3.53 -6.44
C PHE A 91 9.38 2.32 -7.09
N PRO A 92 9.50 2.12 -8.42
CA PRO A 92 8.86 1.00 -9.11
C PRO A 92 9.53 -0.34 -8.74
N LEU A 93 8.73 -1.33 -8.37
CA LEU A 93 9.17 -2.71 -8.12
C LEU A 93 8.05 -3.72 -8.43
N SER A 94 8.37 -5.01 -8.41
CA SER A 94 7.37 -6.07 -8.54
C SER A 94 6.30 -5.97 -7.45
N ALA A 95 5.02 -5.95 -7.84
CA ALA A 95 3.91 -5.91 -6.88
C ALA A 95 3.89 -7.17 -5.99
N LEU A 96 4.29 -8.33 -6.53
CA LEU A 96 4.41 -9.56 -5.75
C LEU A 96 5.50 -9.46 -4.68
N GLU A 97 6.68 -8.95 -5.07
CA GLU A 97 7.79 -8.78 -4.14
C GLU A 97 7.48 -7.72 -3.08
N HIS A 98 6.81 -6.62 -3.48
CA HIS A 98 6.32 -5.60 -2.56
C HIS A 98 5.47 -6.24 -1.46
N VAL A 99 4.40 -6.94 -1.83
CA VAL A 99 3.49 -7.59 -0.87
C VAL A 99 4.24 -8.61 0.00
N ARG A 100 5.12 -9.42 -0.58
CA ARG A 100 5.90 -10.42 0.15
C ARG A 100 6.78 -9.77 1.22
N VAL A 101 7.59 -8.78 0.83
CA VAL A 101 8.56 -8.12 1.71
C VAL A 101 7.86 -7.29 2.78
N THR A 102 6.81 -6.53 2.42
CA THR A 102 6.06 -5.77 3.42
C THR A 102 5.39 -6.68 4.42
N GLY A 103 4.83 -7.83 3.97
CA GLY A 103 4.23 -8.81 4.86
C GLY A 103 5.23 -9.42 5.84
N GLU A 104 6.43 -9.76 5.37
CA GLU A 104 7.50 -10.28 6.22
C GLU A 104 7.96 -9.25 7.26
N ILE A 105 8.18 -8.00 6.85
CA ILE A 105 8.58 -6.92 7.77
C ILE A 105 7.49 -6.71 8.84
N HIS A 106 6.22 -6.62 8.44
CA HIS A 106 5.10 -6.46 9.37
C HIS A 106 4.99 -7.63 10.34
N ALA A 107 5.26 -8.86 9.90
CA ALA A 107 5.30 -10.03 10.77
C ALA A 107 6.47 -9.97 11.79
N GLN A 108 7.64 -9.46 11.39
CA GLN A 108 8.78 -9.30 12.28
C GLN A 108 8.57 -8.23 13.36
N ILE A 109 7.78 -7.18 13.05
CA ILE A 109 7.53 -6.07 13.97
C ILE A 109 6.21 -6.20 14.74
N GLN A 110 5.45 -7.27 14.48
CA GLN A 110 4.18 -7.51 15.14
C GLN A 110 4.37 -7.63 16.66
N GLY A 111 3.62 -6.82 17.42
CA GLY A 111 3.65 -6.83 18.88
C GLY A 111 4.82 -6.04 19.50
N ILE A 112 5.64 -5.38 18.68
CA ILE A 112 6.60 -4.38 19.17
C ILE A 112 5.83 -3.11 19.51
N GLU A 113 6.13 -2.52 20.67
CA GLU A 113 5.51 -1.26 21.10
C GLU A 113 5.98 -0.08 20.24
N ASP A 114 5.08 0.86 19.99
CA ASP A 114 5.39 2.10 19.28
C ASP A 114 6.57 2.83 19.94
N GLY A 115 7.49 3.32 19.10
CA GLY A 115 8.67 4.07 19.53
C GLY A 115 9.91 3.21 19.85
N GLN A 116 9.81 1.88 19.80
CA GLN A 116 11.00 1.03 19.93
C GLN A 116 11.87 1.06 18.68
N GLN A 117 13.19 0.95 18.88
CA GLN A 117 14.15 0.78 17.79
C GLN A 117 14.26 -0.70 17.43
N ILE A 118 14.20 -0.99 16.14
CA ILE A 118 14.36 -2.34 15.61
C ILE A 118 15.59 -2.42 14.70
N ARG A 119 16.08 -3.64 14.49
CA ARG A 119 17.03 -3.96 13.43
C ARG A 119 16.46 -5.06 12.57
N LEU A 120 16.07 -4.71 11.35
CA LEU A 120 15.63 -5.70 10.35
C LEU A 120 16.83 -6.47 9.83
N SER A 121 16.71 -7.80 9.76
CA SER A 121 17.67 -8.68 9.11
C SER A 121 16.98 -9.32 7.92
N VAL A 122 17.43 -8.99 6.71
CA VAL A 122 16.96 -9.64 5.49
C VAL A 122 17.90 -10.82 5.23
N VAL A 123 17.38 -12.04 5.27
CA VAL A 123 18.13 -13.28 4.99
C VAL A 123 17.61 -13.90 3.70
N GLU A 124 18.51 -14.31 2.82
CA GLU A 124 18.19 -15.01 1.55
C GLU A 124 17.77 -16.47 1.77
#